data_AF-A0AAE8ZY82-F1
#
_entry.id   AF-A0AAE8ZY82-F1
#
_cell.length_a   1.000
_cell.length_b   1.000
_cell.length_c   1.000
_cell.angle_alpha   90.00
_cell.angle_beta   90.00
_cell.angle_gamma   90.00
#
_symmetry.space_group_name_H-M   'P 1'
#
loop_
_entity.id
_entity.type
_entity.pdbx_description
1 polymer ?
#
loop_
_entity_poly.entity_id
_entity_poly.type
_entity_poly.pdbx_seq_one_letter_code
_entity_poly.pdbx_strand_id
1 'polypeptide(L)'
;MVKSAEWLELYIDAVYDVFSKLSRYARDEERNEVWNRIKEIYYELTLAAKKVWKEKNAPGGLEVYVSYAKLVKSYLDVADEDSFKICETYAKEAKFVGKGTLEDEDFRDAKKSIDTINKMITDAKHEKELIQDSD
;
A
#
# COMPACT_ATOMS: atom_id res chain seq x y z
N MET A 1 1.01 22.95 17.53
CA MET A 1 0.01 21.88 17.72
C MET A 1 0.28 20.84 16.65
N VAL A 2 0.81 19.66 17.02
CA VAL A 2 1.03 18.56 16.07
C VAL A 2 -0.36 18.11 15.62
N LYS A 3 -0.63 18.07 14.31
CA LYS A 3 -1.90 17.58 13.79
C LYS A 3 -1.97 16.09 14.10
N SER A 4 -3.06 15.63 14.74
CA SER A 4 -3.29 14.20 14.95
C SER A 4 -3.31 13.49 13.60
N ALA A 5 -2.61 12.36 13.49
CA ALA A 5 -2.59 11.51 12.31
C ALA A 5 -3.84 10.59 12.24
N GLU A 6 -4.58 10.48 13.34
CA GLU A 6 -5.71 9.57 13.52
C GLU A 6 -6.76 9.68 12.42
N TRP A 7 -7.09 10.88 11.95
CA TRP A 7 -8.05 11.06 10.86
C TRP A 7 -7.58 10.41 9.54
N LEU A 8 -6.26 10.44 9.29
CA LEU A 8 -5.67 9.89 8.08
C LEU A 8 -5.56 8.37 8.21
N GLU A 9 -5.21 7.86 9.38
CA GLU A 9 -5.21 6.43 9.71
C GLU A 9 -6.60 5.83 9.52
N LEU A 10 -7.63 6.44 10.11
CA LEU A 10 -9.02 6.00 9.93
C LEU A 10 -9.47 6.06 8.46
N TYR A 11 -9.00 7.05 7.70
CA TYR A 11 -9.34 7.15 6.28
C TYR A 11 -8.67 6.04 5.45
N ILE A 12 -7.39 5.73 5.72
CA ILE A 12 -6.67 4.63 5.08
C ILE A 12 -7.39 3.30 5.35
N ASP A 13 -7.78 3.06 6.60
CA ASP A 13 -8.50 1.86 7.01
C ASP A 13 -9.86 1.76 6.31
N ALA A 14 -10.63 2.84 6.27
CA ALA A 14 -11.95 2.86 5.63
C ALA A 14 -11.86 2.60 4.12
N VAL A 15 -10.90 3.23 3.44
CA VAL A 15 -10.65 3.01 1.99
C VAL A 15 -10.32 1.54 1.75
N TYR A 16 -9.37 0.99 2.50
CA TYR A 16 -8.99 -0.41 2.40
C TYR A 16 -10.18 -1.35 2.62
N ASP A 17 -10.91 -1.16 3.72
CA ASP A 17 -12.01 -2.03 4.12
C ASP A 17 -13.12 -2.05 3.07
N VAL A 18 -13.49 -0.89 2.54
CA VAL A 18 -14.55 -0.78 1.53
C VAL A 18 -14.11 -1.47 0.25
N PHE A 19 -12.94 -1.11 -0.29
CA PHE A 19 -12.53 -1.61 -1.61
C PHE A 19 -12.06 -3.07 -1.59
N SER A 20 -11.51 -3.57 -0.48
CA SER A 20 -11.16 -4.99 -0.35
C SER A 20 -12.38 -5.90 -0.18
N LYS A 21 -13.45 -5.43 0.47
CA LYS A 21 -14.69 -6.21 0.65
C LYS A 21 -15.55 -6.19 -0.61
N LEU A 22 -15.62 -5.05 -1.30
CA LEU A 22 -16.45 -4.91 -2.50
C LEU A 22 -15.83 -5.54 -3.75
N SER A 23 -14.51 -5.73 -3.80
CA SER A 23 -13.84 -6.34 -4.98
C SER A 23 -14.43 -7.69 -5.38
N ARG A 24 -14.88 -8.49 -4.40
CA ARG A 24 -15.47 -9.82 -4.60
C ARG A 24 -16.85 -9.80 -5.27
N TYR A 25 -17.50 -8.64 -5.30
CA TYR A 25 -18.84 -8.46 -5.86
C TYR A 25 -18.83 -7.70 -7.19
N ALA A 26 -17.66 -7.25 -7.65
CA ALA A 26 -17.50 -6.50 -8.89
C ALA A 26 -17.03 -7.40 -10.04
N ARG A 27 -17.57 -7.16 -11.24
CA ARG A 27 -17.10 -7.76 -12.50
C ARG A 27 -15.80 -7.11 -12.95
N ASP A 28 -15.07 -7.77 -13.84
CA ASP A 28 -13.73 -7.36 -14.30
C ASP A 28 -13.70 -5.90 -14.80
N GLU A 29 -14.69 -5.49 -15.60
CA GLU A 29 -14.84 -4.11 -16.10
C GLU A 29 -14.99 -3.09 -14.95
N GLU A 30 -15.85 -3.41 -13.98
CA GLU A 30 -16.11 -2.58 -12.79
C GLU A 30 -14.87 -2.53 -11.88
N ARG A 31 -14.12 -3.64 -11.78
CA ARG A 31 -12.85 -3.70 -11.03
C ARG A 31 -11.80 -2.79 -11.66
N ASN A 32 -11.73 -2.70 -12.98
CA ASN A 32 -10.78 -1.81 -13.66
C ASN A 32 -11.11 -0.31 -13.41
N GLU A 33 -12.39 0.07 -13.47
CA GLU A 33 -12.82 1.43 -13.14
C GLU A 33 -12.51 1.78 -11.67
N VAL A 34 -12.86 0.87 -10.76
CA VAL A 34 -12.56 1.01 -9.33
C VAL A 34 -11.06 1.09 -9.09
N TRP A 35 -10.26 0.28 -9.77
CA TRP A 35 -8.80 0.29 -9.63
C TRP A 35 -8.19 1.64 -10.00
N ASN A 36 -8.64 2.25 -11.10
CA ASN A 36 -8.20 3.59 -11.48
C ASN A 36 -8.53 4.63 -10.39
N ARG A 37 -9.71 4.52 -9.77
CA ARG A 37 -10.08 5.41 -8.66
C ARG A 37 -9.26 5.16 -7.40
N ILE A 38 -8.94 3.90 -7.09
CA ILE A 38 -8.06 3.53 -5.97
C ILE A 38 -6.67 4.17 -6.17
N LYS A 39 -6.09 4.09 -7.38
CA LYS A 39 -4.79 4.74 -7.67
C LYS A 39 -4.79 6.23 -7.35
N GLU A 40 -5.84 6.96 -7.76
CA GLU A 40 -5.99 8.38 -7.47
C GLU A 40 -6.08 8.65 -5.95
N ILE A 41 -6.90 7.88 -5.24
CA ILE A 41 -7.05 8.00 -3.78
C ILE A 41 -5.71 7.76 -3.08
N TYR A 42 -4.98 6.70 -3.45
CA TYR A 42 -3.69 6.40 -2.82
C TYR A 42 -2.58 7.37 -3.20
N TYR A 43 -2.65 8.00 -4.37
CA TYR A 43 -1.78 9.12 -4.70
C TYR A 43 -2.01 10.30 -3.74
N GLU A 44 -3.28 10.67 -3.49
CA GLU A 44 -3.62 11.74 -2.55
C GLU A 44 -3.25 11.38 -1.11
N LEU A 45 -3.55 10.15 -0.67
CA LEU A 45 -3.14 9.61 0.64
C LEU A 45 -1.62 9.67 0.81
N THR A 46 -0.86 9.33 -0.22
CA THR A 46 0.61 9.42 -0.22
C THR A 46 1.08 10.86 -0.02
N LEU A 47 0.47 11.83 -0.71
CA LEU A 47 0.80 13.24 -0.55
C LEU A 47 0.44 13.76 0.85
N ALA A 48 -0.68 13.31 1.42
CA ALA A 48 -1.09 13.65 2.78
C ALA A 48 -0.15 13.04 3.82
N ALA A 49 0.20 11.77 3.65
CA ALA A 49 1.09 11.03 4.52
C ALA A 49 2.47 11.69 4.61
N LYS A 50 3.05 12.14 3.50
CA LYS A 50 4.32 12.89 3.48
C LYS A 50 4.29 14.20 4.27
N LYS A 51 3.11 14.79 4.49
CA LYS A 51 2.95 16.01 5.31
C LYS A 51 2.80 15.71 6.80
N VAL A 52 2.24 14.55 7.14
CA VAL A 52 2.01 14.10 8.52
C VAL A 52 3.26 13.40 9.05
N TRP A 53 3.74 12.40 8.33
CA TRP A 53 4.93 11.62 8.63
C TRP A 53 6.07 12.03 7.70
N LYS A 54 6.99 12.82 8.23
CA LYS A 54 8.12 13.38 7.46
C LYS A 54 9.15 12.31 7.09
N GLU A 55 9.38 11.37 8.00
CA GLU A 55 10.33 10.28 7.80
C GLU A 55 9.70 9.18 6.97
N LYS A 56 10.41 8.72 5.93
CA LYS A 56 9.88 7.71 5.00
C LYS A 56 9.68 6.33 5.65
N ASN A 57 10.33 6.07 6.78
CA ASN A 57 10.20 4.85 7.55
C ASN A 57 9.24 4.98 8.73
N ALA A 58 8.57 6.12 8.93
CA ALA A 58 7.58 6.28 9.98
C ALA A 58 6.43 5.24 9.79
N PRO A 59 6.07 4.47 10.84
CA PRO A 59 5.10 3.39 10.72
C PRO A 59 3.76 3.79 10.10
N GLY A 60 3.17 4.91 10.53
CA GLY A 60 1.88 5.37 9.97
C GLY A 60 1.97 5.76 8.48
N GLY A 61 3.09 6.33 8.05
CA GLY A 61 3.33 6.60 6.63
C GLY A 61 3.50 5.32 5.80
N LEU A 62 4.08 4.29 6.40
CA LEU A 62 4.23 2.97 5.80
C LEU A 62 2.89 2.23 5.65
N GLU A 63 1.93 2.46 6.55
CA GLU A 63 0.62 1.78 6.48
C GLU A 63 -0.15 2.14 5.22
N VAL A 64 0.03 3.35 4.66
CA VAL A 64 -0.51 3.70 3.34
C VAL A 64 -0.08 2.68 2.28
N TYR A 65 1.19 2.32 2.25
CA TYR A 65 1.73 1.40 1.25
C TYR A 65 1.42 -0.06 1.58
N VAL A 66 1.33 -0.43 2.85
CA VAL A 66 0.85 -1.76 3.27
C VAL A 66 -0.59 -1.97 2.78
N SER A 67 -1.45 -0.99 3.07
CA SER A 67 -2.84 -0.95 2.65
C SER A 67 -2.98 -1.02 1.12
N TYR A 68 -2.18 -0.23 0.40
CA TYR A 68 -2.14 -0.25 -1.06
C TYR A 68 -1.68 -1.60 -1.63
N ALA A 69 -0.60 -2.19 -1.09
CA ALA A 69 -0.08 -3.48 -1.53
C ALA A 69 -1.09 -4.63 -1.34
N LYS A 70 -1.88 -4.59 -0.26
CA LYS A 70 -2.98 -5.56 -0.05
C LYS A 70 -4.08 -5.39 -1.11
N LEU A 71 -4.39 -4.16 -1.52
CA LEU A 71 -5.35 -3.91 -2.61
C LEU A 71 -4.79 -4.33 -3.97
N VAL A 72 -3.51 -4.11 -4.25
CA VAL A 72 -2.84 -4.64 -5.47
C VAL A 72 -3.09 -6.15 -5.58
N LYS A 73 -2.93 -6.89 -4.48
CA LYS A 73 -3.22 -8.33 -4.44
C LYS A 73 -4.72 -8.64 -4.63
N SER A 74 -5.61 -7.81 -4.08
CA SER A 74 -7.06 -8.02 -4.17
C SER A 74 -7.65 -7.69 -5.55
N TYR A 75 -6.94 -6.92 -6.36
CA TYR A 75 -7.30 -6.46 -7.71
C TYR A 75 -6.29 -6.96 -8.75
N LEU A 76 -5.70 -8.14 -8.53
CA LEU A 76 -4.53 -8.62 -9.27
C LEU A 76 -4.71 -8.65 -10.79
N ASP A 77 -5.92 -8.98 -11.21
CA ASP A 77 -6.37 -9.06 -12.60
C ASP A 77 -6.27 -7.71 -13.33
N VAL A 78 -6.50 -6.61 -12.63
CA VAL A 78 -6.51 -5.25 -13.20
C VAL A 78 -5.36 -4.38 -12.71
N ALA A 79 -4.62 -4.81 -11.69
CA ALA A 79 -3.50 -4.06 -11.14
C ALA A 79 -2.34 -3.94 -12.15
N ASP A 80 -1.90 -2.72 -12.44
CA ASP A 80 -0.83 -2.45 -13.42
C ASP A 80 0.58 -2.53 -12.82
N GLU A 81 1.60 -2.68 -13.68
CA GLU A 81 3.01 -2.80 -13.28
C GLU A 81 3.48 -1.61 -12.43
N ASP A 82 2.98 -0.41 -12.73
CA ASP A 82 3.31 0.81 -11.99
C ASP A 82 2.88 0.73 -10.52
N SER A 83 1.77 0.07 -10.23
CA SER A 83 1.30 -0.14 -8.87
C SER A 83 2.22 -1.04 -8.04
N PHE A 84 2.80 -2.07 -8.67
CA PHE A 84 3.83 -2.89 -8.03
C PHE A 84 5.10 -2.06 -7.78
N LYS A 85 5.56 -1.31 -8.79
CA LYS A 85 6.77 -0.46 -8.71
C LYS A 85 6.66 0.59 -7.60
N ILE A 86 5.49 1.18 -7.41
CA ILE A 86 5.24 2.15 -6.33
C ILE A 86 5.51 1.49 -4.98
N CYS A 87 4.89 0.34 -4.72
CA CYS A 87 5.03 -0.38 -3.44
C CYS A 87 6.49 -0.80 -3.18
N GLU A 88 7.18 -1.33 -4.20
CA GLU A 88 8.60 -1.73 -4.10
C GLU A 88 9.51 -0.53 -3.84
N THR A 89 9.27 0.59 -4.53
CA THR A 89 10.08 1.80 -4.37
C THR A 89 9.98 2.31 -2.95
N TYR A 90 8.79 2.39 -2.37
CA TYR A 90 8.62 2.85 -0.99
C TYR A 90 9.20 1.89 0.05
N ALA A 91 8.98 0.58 -0.10
CA ALA A 91 9.58 -0.41 0.80
C ALA A 91 11.12 -0.33 0.78
N LYS A 92 11.70 -0.14 -0.41
CA LYS A 92 13.14 0.06 -0.59
C LYS A 92 13.61 1.36 0.07
N GLU A 93 12.95 2.49 -0.21
CA GLU A 93 13.31 3.78 0.37
C GLU A 93 13.22 3.78 1.90
N ALA A 94 12.15 3.24 2.48
CA ALA A 94 11.96 3.15 3.91
C ALA A 94 13.04 2.29 4.59
N LYS A 95 13.44 1.18 3.96
CA LYS A 95 14.55 0.34 4.43
C LYS A 95 15.87 1.11 4.49
N PHE A 96 16.12 2.03 3.54
CA PHE A 96 17.35 2.82 3.49
C PHE A 96 17.40 3.96 4.50
N VAL A 97 16.26 4.50 4.94
CA VAL A 97 16.21 5.53 6.01
C VAL A 97 16.64 4.96 7.38
N GLY A 98 16.74 3.63 7.48
CA GLY A 98 17.75 2.99 8.31
C GLY A 98 17.39 2.76 9.78
N LYS A 99 18.30 2.03 10.44
CA LYS A 99 18.27 1.66 11.86
C LYS A 99 18.95 2.78 12.66
N GLY A 100 18.24 3.40 13.60
CA GLY A 100 18.74 4.50 14.44
C GLY A 100 18.07 5.86 14.23
N THR A 101 17.15 5.98 13.27
CA THR A 101 16.27 7.16 13.11
C THR A 101 14.94 7.01 13.85
N LEU A 102 14.59 5.77 14.21
CA LEU A 102 13.37 5.41 14.94
C LEU A 102 13.74 4.78 16.28
N GLU A 103 12.83 4.89 17.24
CA GLU A 103 12.86 4.11 18.47
C GLU A 103 12.66 2.62 18.18
N ASP A 104 13.04 1.75 19.12
CA ASP A 104 13.04 0.29 18.90
C ASP A 104 11.67 -0.29 18.52
N GLU A 105 10.59 0.29 19.06
CA GLU A 105 9.20 -0.09 18.74
C GLU A 105 8.82 0.33 17.32
N ASP A 106 8.97 1.62 16.99
CA ASP A 106 8.73 2.15 15.65
C ASP A 106 9.59 1.45 14.58
N PHE A 107 10.83 1.11 14.90
CA PHE A 107 11.70 0.35 14.01
C PHE A 107 11.14 -1.05 13.72
N ARG A 108 10.61 -1.72 14.75
CA ARG A 108 10.00 -3.05 14.61
C ARG A 108 8.75 -2.99 13.74
N ASP A 109 7.91 -1.98 13.97
CA ASP A 109 6.68 -1.78 13.21
C ASP A 109 6.97 -1.40 11.75
N ALA A 110 7.89 -0.46 11.54
CA ALA A 110 8.35 -0.10 10.20
C ALA A 110 8.90 -1.31 9.44
N LYS A 111 9.71 -2.14 10.11
CA LYS A 111 10.24 -3.37 9.52
C LYS A 111 9.12 -4.34 9.15
N LYS A 112 8.14 -4.55 10.05
CA LYS A 112 6.98 -5.41 9.78
C LYS A 112 6.18 -4.91 8.57
N SER A 113 5.98 -3.61 8.45
CA SER A 113 5.29 -3.01 7.30
C SER A 113 6.06 -3.22 6.00
N ILE A 114 7.38 -2.98 6.00
CA ILE A 114 8.26 -3.23 4.84
C ILE A 114 8.21 -4.71 4.42
N ASP A 115 8.34 -5.63 5.37
CA ASP A 115 8.29 -7.07 5.10
C ASP A 115 6.92 -7.49 4.55
N THR A 116 5.84 -6.89 5.05
CA THR A 116 4.47 -7.12 4.56
C THR A 116 4.31 -6.62 3.13
N ILE A 117 4.77 -5.41 2.81
CA ILE A 117 4.72 -4.86 1.45
C ILE A 117 5.46 -5.78 0.48
N ASN A 118 6.71 -6.14 0.81
CA ASN A 118 7.53 -7.01 -0.03
C ASN A 118 6.84 -8.35 -0.28
N LYS A 119 6.31 -8.99 0.78
CA LYS A 119 5.59 -10.25 0.66
C LYS A 119 4.37 -10.12 -0.26
N MET A 120 3.50 -9.14 -0.03
CA MET A 120 2.28 -8.98 -0.83
C MET A 120 2.60 -8.75 -2.30
N ILE A 121 3.63 -7.96 -2.61
CA ILE A 121 4.03 -7.66 -3.98
C ILE A 121 4.71 -8.85 -4.65
N THR A 122 5.59 -9.57 -3.96
CA THR A 122 6.21 -10.80 -4.49
C THR A 122 5.14 -11.86 -4.78
N ASP A 123 4.24 -12.11 -3.84
CA ASP A 123 3.15 -13.08 -4.03
C ASP A 123 2.27 -12.67 -5.22
N ALA A 124 1.89 -11.39 -5.31
CA ALA A 124 1.05 -10.88 -6.39
C ALA A 124 1.74 -11.01 -7.76
N LYS A 125 3.03 -10.67 -7.88
CA LYS A 125 3.77 -10.84 -9.16
C LYS A 125 3.78 -12.30 -9.61
N HIS A 126 4.07 -13.22 -8.69
CA HIS A 126 4.07 -14.64 -9.00
C HIS A 126 2.69 -15.14 -9.42
N GLU A 127 1.64 -14.76 -8.69
CA GLU A 127 0.25 -15.10 -9.04
C GLU A 127 -0.14 -14.52 -10.40
N LYS A 128 0.35 -13.32 -10.76
CA LYS A 128 0.06 -12.68 -12.05
C LYS A 128 0.72 -13.38 -13.24
N GLU A 129 1.96 -13.84 -13.08
CA GLU A 129 2.66 -14.65 -14.07
C GLU A 129 1.88 -15.94 -14.36
N LEU A 130 1.37 -16.61 -13.32
CA LEU A 130 0.57 -17.82 -13.46
C LEU A 130 -0.75 -17.60 -14.22
N ILE A 131 -1.40 -16.44 -14.06
CA ILE A 131 -2.62 -16.08 -14.79
C ILE A 131 -2.29 -15.88 -16.28
N GLN A 132 -1.22 -15.13 -16.58
CA GLN A 132 -0.81 -14.84 -17.95
C GLN A 132 -0.34 -16.08 -18.72
N ASP A 133 0.27 -17.06 -18.03
CA ASP A 133 0.66 -18.34 -18.63
C ASP A 133 -0.52 -19.28 -18.91
N SER A 134 -1.70 -19.00 -18.33
CA SER A 134 -2.91 -19.80 -18.48
C SER A 134 -3.94 -19.28 -19.50
N ASP A 135 -3.70 -18.10 -20.06
CA ASP A 135 -4.47 -17.48 -21.17
C ASP A 135 -3.82 -17.71 -22.55
#